data_AF-A0A1Y2HML3-F1
#
_entry.id   AF-A0A1Y2HML3-F1
#
_cell.length_a   1.000
_cell.length_b   1.000
_cell.length_c   1.000
_cell.angle_alpha   90.00
_cell.angle_beta   90.00
_cell.angle_gamma   90.00
#
_symmetry.space_group_name_H-M   'P 1'
#
loop_
_entity.id
_entity.type
_entity.pdbx_description
1 polymer ?
#
loop_
_entity_poly.entity_id
_entity_poly.type
_entity_poly.pdbx_seq_one_letter_code
_entity_poly.pdbx_strand_id
1 'polypeptide(L)'
;MTEQHFQQPAQPQQAHIADGQQPQNLHQQQQEQRSVNPMQVTDNAEQDKHSWATRGMAQAIAGVLLIMSLLGIILAIQGINDIETVRKLFDTTSRMSFRPSSRSRSSSSSSSFDDFGDSVADELDSAFSKALTYLYVLIIVCVLQTLASIGGLVGVAQDKFSLYKVYHYATAGFCGIRVVLMFLLKGGWYMILAVLIQAAAAYPLWAFANKWEKRVEKEVAAEVQQA
;
A
#
# COMPACT_ATOMS: atom_id res chain seq x y z
N MET A 1 -27.15 47.96 -12.05
CA MET A 1 -27.82 48.54 -10.86
C MET A 1 -26.90 48.30 -9.68
N THR A 2 -26.67 49.37 -8.95
CA THR A 2 -25.47 49.65 -8.17
C THR A 2 -25.97 50.17 -6.83
N GLU A 3 -25.73 49.47 -5.73
CA GLU A 3 -25.93 49.97 -4.36
C GLU A 3 -24.83 49.32 -3.50
N GLN A 4 -23.73 50.01 -3.20
CA GLN A 4 -23.53 51.04 -2.17
C GLN A 4 -23.58 50.51 -0.73
N HIS A 5 -22.36 50.40 -0.17
CA HIS A 5 -21.93 50.71 1.19
C HIS A 5 -23.01 51.13 2.21
N PHE A 6 -22.98 50.49 3.38
CA PHE A 6 -23.11 51.22 4.64
C PHE A 6 -22.02 50.82 5.64
N GLN A 7 -21.35 51.86 6.08
CA GLN A 7 -20.31 51.98 7.08
C GLN A 7 -21.01 52.54 8.33
N GLN A 8 -20.77 52.02 9.54
CA GLN A 8 -20.30 52.85 10.66
C GLN A 8 -20.14 52.10 12.00
N PRO A 9 -19.27 52.61 12.89
CA PRO A 9 -18.70 51.95 14.07
C PRO A 9 -19.36 52.38 15.40
N ALA A 10 -19.03 51.70 16.49
CA ALA A 10 -19.00 52.28 17.85
C ALA A 10 -18.26 51.39 18.87
N GLN A 11 -17.05 51.79 19.24
CA GLN A 11 -16.60 51.79 20.65
C GLN A 11 -17.22 53.05 21.30
N PRO A 12 -17.47 53.14 22.64
CA PRO A 12 -16.48 52.97 23.73
C PRO A 12 -17.09 52.23 24.97
N GLN A 13 -16.40 51.89 26.06
CA GLN A 13 -15.96 52.78 27.14
C GLN A 13 -15.17 52.02 28.22
N GLN A 14 -14.24 52.74 28.84
CA GLN A 14 -13.36 52.35 29.94
C GLN A 14 -14.09 52.14 31.29
N ALA A 15 -13.35 51.46 32.17
CA ALA A 15 -13.12 51.76 33.59
C ALA A 15 -13.76 50.79 34.60
N HIS A 16 -12.92 49.98 35.26
CA HIS A 16 -12.79 50.10 36.71
C HIS A 16 -11.43 49.58 37.20
N ILE A 17 -10.73 50.46 37.92
CA ILE A 17 -9.54 50.16 38.73
C ILE A 17 -10.06 49.58 40.04
N ALA A 18 -9.56 48.41 40.43
CA ALA A 18 -9.64 47.94 41.81
C ALA A 18 -8.26 47.39 42.20
N ASP A 19 -7.48 48.27 42.83
CA ASP A 19 -6.27 47.92 43.56
C ASP A 19 -6.60 47.14 44.83
N GLY A 20 -5.79 46.12 45.10
CA GLY A 20 -5.43 45.71 46.45
C GLY A 20 -6.27 44.60 47.08
N GLN A 21 -5.78 43.35 46.98
CA GLN A 21 -5.53 42.49 48.15
C GLN A 21 -4.79 41.17 47.79
N GLN A 22 -3.64 40.98 48.46
CA GLN A 22 -2.97 39.72 48.84
C GLN A 22 -2.40 38.76 47.77
N PRO A 23 -1.05 38.71 47.61
CA PRO A 23 -0.34 37.53 47.16
C PRO A 23 0.36 36.85 48.36
N GLN A 24 -0.34 35.99 49.10
CA GLN A 24 0.32 35.18 50.15
C GLN A 24 -0.06 33.68 50.16
N ASN A 25 -0.96 33.21 49.30
CA ASN A 25 -1.33 31.79 49.24
C ASN A 25 -0.75 31.01 48.04
N LEU A 26 0.02 31.65 47.15
CA LEU A 26 0.54 31.00 45.93
C LEU A 26 1.79 30.13 46.17
N HIS A 27 2.44 30.22 47.34
CA HIS A 27 3.64 29.42 47.62
C HIS A 27 3.38 28.08 48.31
N GLN A 28 2.18 27.86 48.89
CA GLN A 28 1.92 26.60 49.60
C GLN A 28 1.27 25.52 48.71
N GLN A 29 0.56 25.90 47.64
CA GLN A 29 0.04 24.94 46.66
C GLN A 29 1.10 24.41 45.67
N GLN A 30 2.23 25.12 45.49
CA GLN A 30 3.27 24.70 44.56
C GLN A 30 4.23 23.65 45.15
N GLN A 31 4.19 23.40 46.47
CA GLN A 31 4.97 22.34 47.10
C GLN A 31 4.22 21.00 47.22
N GLU A 32 2.89 20.98 47.20
CA GLU A 32 2.13 19.72 47.11
C GLU A 32 2.04 19.16 45.68
N GLN A 33 2.14 20.02 44.66
CA GLN A 33 2.15 19.61 43.25
C GLN A 33 3.50 19.11 42.74
N ARG A 34 4.50 19.02 43.63
CA ARG A 34 5.82 18.42 43.35
C ARG A 34 6.00 17.06 43.98
N SER A 35 4.93 16.38 44.40
CA SER A 35 4.90 14.92 44.35
C SER A 35 4.60 14.51 42.91
N VAL A 36 5.54 14.80 42.01
CA VAL A 36 5.61 14.11 40.72
C VAL A 36 5.78 12.65 41.10
N ASN A 37 4.70 11.88 41.03
CA ASN A 37 4.76 10.43 41.16
C ASN A 37 5.90 9.96 40.24
N PRO A 38 7.04 9.48 40.79
CA PRO A 38 8.18 9.10 39.95
C PRO A 38 7.83 7.97 38.98
N MET A 39 6.69 7.30 39.21
CA MET A 39 6.13 6.26 38.35
C MET A 39 5.69 6.79 36.96
N GLN A 40 5.21 8.04 36.84
CA GLN A 40 4.79 8.59 35.54
C GLN A 40 5.97 8.96 34.63
N VAL A 41 7.13 9.31 35.20
CA VAL A 41 8.33 9.65 34.39
C VAL A 41 8.97 8.39 33.82
N THR A 42 8.90 7.26 34.54
CA THR A 42 9.32 5.94 34.03
C THR A 42 8.36 5.40 32.96
N ASP A 43 7.05 5.55 33.14
CA ASP A 43 6.07 5.12 32.13
C ASP A 43 6.26 5.85 30.79
N ASN A 44 6.50 7.17 30.83
CA ASN A 44 6.75 7.96 29.61
C ASN A 44 8.05 7.53 28.90
N ALA A 45 9.11 7.23 29.64
CA ALA A 45 10.39 6.79 29.06
C ALA A 45 10.34 5.36 28.49
N GLU A 46 9.56 4.45 29.08
CA GLU A 46 9.29 3.12 28.50
C GLU A 46 8.34 3.20 27.30
N GLN A 47 7.35 4.10 27.34
CA GLN A 47 6.40 4.32 26.26
C GLN A 47 7.08 4.93 25.01
N ASP A 48 8.05 5.83 25.19
CA ASP A 48 8.90 6.34 24.12
C ASP A 48 9.82 5.26 23.53
N LYS A 49 10.36 4.39 24.39
CA LYS A 49 11.18 3.25 23.95
C LYS A 49 10.39 2.25 23.11
N HIS A 50 9.15 1.96 23.52
CA HIS A 50 8.26 1.12 22.72
C HIS A 50 7.80 1.83 21.44
N SER A 51 7.60 3.15 21.47
CA SER A 51 7.17 3.93 20.29
C SER A 51 8.19 3.85 19.14
N TRP A 52 9.48 4.05 19.39
CA TRP A 52 10.50 3.99 18.34
C TRP A 52 10.67 2.58 17.76
N ALA A 53 10.67 1.55 18.61
CA ALA A 53 10.82 0.16 18.17
C ALA A 53 9.65 -0.26 17.27
N THR A 54 8.43 0.20 17.58
CA THR A 54 7.25 -0.14 16.78
C THR A 54 7.20 0.65 15.45
N ARG A 55 7.67 1.90 15.42
CA ARG A 55 7.84 2.68 14.18
C ARG A 55 8.91 2.07 13.26
N GLY A 56 10.05 1.66 13.81
CA GLY A 56 11.11 0.99 13.06
C GLY A 56 10.66 -0.35 12.46
N MET A 57 9.86 -1.12 13.20
CA MET A 57 9.27 -2.36 12.69
C MET A 57 8.29 -2.11 11.54
N ALA A 58 7.43 -1.09 11.63
CA ALA A 58 6.51 -0.72 10.56
C ALA A 58 7.26 -0.26 9.28
N GLN A 59 8.33 0.51 9.43
CA GLN A 59 9.20 0.90 8.32
C GLN A 59 9.91 -0.30 7.68
N ALA A 60 10.44 -1.23 8.50
CA ALA A 60 11.07 -2.44 8.00
C ALA A 60 10.09 -3.30 7.18
N ILE A 61 8.86 -3.49 7.67
CA ILE A 61 7.81 -4.21 6.95
C ILE A 61 7.45 -3.52 5.64
N ALA A 62 7.26 -2.19 5.66
CA ALA A 62 6.99 -1.43 4.44
C ALA A 62 8.14 -1.56 3.43
N GLY A 63 9.39 -1.53 3.88
CA GLY A 63 10.57 -1.75 3.06
C GLY A 63 10.61 -3.14 2.43
N VAL A 64 10.36 -4.20 3.22
CA VAL A 64 10.29 -5.58 2.73
C VAL A 64 9.19 -5.74 1.66
N LEU A 65 8.00 -5.17 1.90
CA LEU A 65 6.90 -5.22 0.96
C LEU A 65 7.18 -4.45 -0.32
N LEU A 66 7.92 -3.33 -0.23
CA LEU A 66 8.36 -2.55 -1.39
C LEU A 66 9.36 -3.34 -2.22
N ILE A 67 10.40 -3.90 -1.60
CA ILE A 67 11.41 -4.74 -2.28
C ILE A 67 10.73 -5.93 -2.97
N MET A 68 9.82 -6.62 -2.27
CA MET A 68 9.05 -7.70 -2.85
C MET A 68 8.22 -7.24 -4.05
N SER A 69 7.57 -6.08 -3.97
CA SER A 69 6.79 -5.56 -5.11
C SER A 69 7.67 -5.26 -6.32
N LEU A 70 8.86 -4.70 -6.12
CA LEU A 70 9.84 -4.46 -7.18
C LEU A 70 10.33 -5.76 -7.82
N LEU A 71 10.66 -6.77 -7.01
CA LEU A 71 11.03 -8.10 -7.51
C LEU A 71 9.91 -8.72 -8.35
N GLY A 72 8.67 -8.56 -7.94
CA GLY A 72 7.51 -9.05 -8.69
C GLY A 72 7.37 -8.38 -10.07
N ILE A 73 7.66 -7.08 -10.16
CA ILE A 73 7.69 -6.35 -11.44
C ILE A 73 8.80 -6.91 -12.35
N ILE A 74 10.01 -7.10 -11.82
CA ILE A 74 11.15 -7.62 -12.59
C ILE A 74 10.84 -9.01 -13.14
N LEU A 75 10.33 -9.91 -12.30
CA LEU A 75 9.97 -11.27 -12.72
C LEU A 75 8.83 -11.28 -13.74
N ALA A 76 7.85 -10.38 -13.60
CA ALA A 76 6.76 -10.28 -14.57
C ALA A 76 7.26 -9.77 -15.94
N ILE A 77 8.16 -8.78 -15.96
CA ILE A 77 8.79 -8.28 -17.19
C ILE A 77 9.62 -9.38 -17.86
N GLN A 78 10.41 -10.14 -17.08
CA GLN A 78 11.15 -11.30 -17.61
C GLN A 78 10.19 -12.32 -18.23
N GLY A 79 9.10 -12.65 -17.56
CA GLY A 79 8.08 -13.55 -18.10
C GLY A 79 7.42 -13.06 -19.38
N ILE A 80 7.16 -11.75 -19.52
CA ILE A 80 6.65 -11.16 -20.77
C ILE A 80 7.68 -11.33 -21.90
N ASN A 81 8.95 -11.00 -21.64
CA ASN A 81 10.02 -11.13 -22.64
C ASN A 81 10.20 -12.60 -23.08
N ASP A 82 10.11 -13.54 -22.14
CA ASP A 82 10.20 -14.97 -22.44
C ASP A 82 9.03 -15.43 -23.30
N ILE A 83 7.80 -15.03 -22.96
CA ILE A 83 6.59 -15.33 -23.74
C ILE A 83 6.68 -14.74 -25.16
N GLU A 84 7.11 -13.48 -25.29
CA GLU A 84 7.29 -12.86 -26.61
C GLU A 84 8.37 -13.55 -27.44
N THR A 85 9.45 -14.01 -26.79
CA THR A 85 10.53 -14.74 -27.46
C THR A 85 10.02 -16.10 -27.95
N VAL A 86 9.28 -16.84 -27.12
CA VAL A 86 8.69 -18.12 -27.51
C VAL A 86 7.67 -17.93 -28.63
N ARG A 87 6.83 -16.89 -28.57
CA ARG A 87 5.87 -16.56 -29.64
C ARG A 87 6.58 -16.32 -30.98
N LYS A 88 7.66 -15.52 -30.98
CA LYS A 88 8.47 -15.25 -32.18
C LYS A 88 9.14 -16.52 -32.72
N LEU A 89 9.66 -17.38 -31.85
CA LEU A 89 10.24 -18.66 -32.23
C LEU A 89 9.17 -19.58 -32.85
N PHE A 90 7.99 -19.65 -32.25
CA PHE A 90 6.89 -20.47 -32.76
C PHE A 90 6.41 -19.98 -34.14
N ASP A 91 6.22 -18.67 -34.32
CA ASP A 91 5.88 -18.05 -35.62
C ASP A 91 6.96 -18.32 -36.68
N THR A 92 8.23 -18.35 -36.28
CA THR A 92 9.35 -18.65 -37.19
C THR A 92 9.38 -20.12 -37.57
N THR A 93 9.17 -21.02 -36.61
CA THR A 93 9.14 -22.48 -36.84
C THR A 93 7.92 -22.90 -37.64
N SER A 94 6.73 -22.36 -37.36
CA SER A 94 5.51 -22.63 -38.14
C SER A 94 5.67 -22.16 -39.59
N ARG A 95 6.26 -20.97 -39.82
CA ARG A 95 6.58 -20.47 -41.17
C ARG A 95 7.66 -21.28 -41.89
N MET A 96 8.66 -21.83 -41.18
CA MET A 96 9.68 -22.69 -41.79
C MET A 96 9.15 -24.10 -42.09
N SER A 97 8.26 -24.65 -41.25
CA SER A 97 7.63 -25.96 -41.47
C SER A 97 6.61 -25.93 -42.61
N PHE A 98 6.03 -24.77 -42.91
CA PHE A 98 5.04 -24.56 -43.97
C PHE A 98 5.58 -23.78 -45.19
N ARG A 99 6.89 -23.85 -45.46
CA ARG A 99 7.37 -23.50 -46.80
C ARG A 99 7.39 -24.79 -47.64
N PRO A 100 6.30 -25.15 -48.35
CA PRO A 100 6.39 -26.23 -49.31
C PRO A 100 7.48 -25.81 -50.29
N SER A 101 8.55 -26.59 -50.34
CA SER A 101 9.53 -26.48 -51.42
C SER A 101 8.71 -26.56 -52.70
N SER A 102 8.72 -25.48 -53.48
CA SER A 102 7.99 -25.33 -54.72
C SER A 102 8.45 -26.38 -55.72
N ARG A 103 7.87 -27.57 -55.59
CA ARG A 103 8.00 -28.66 -56.53
C ARG A 103 6.59 -29.12 -56.84
N SER A 104 6.05 -28.48 -57.86
CA SER A 104 4.97 -28.89 -58.73
C SER A 104 4.36 -30.24 -58.37
N ARG A 105 3.12 -30.24 -57.88
CA ARG A 105 2.07 -31.16 -58.37
C ARG A 105 0.69 -30.83 -57.79
N SER A 106 -0.25 -30.96 -58.70
CA SER A 106 -1.71 -30.90 -58.60
C SER A 106 -2.33 -31.81 -57.53
N SER A 107 -3.64 -31.60 -57.34
CA SER A 107 -4.65 -32.40 -56.58
C SER A 107 -4.53 -32.31 -55.05
N SER A 108 -5.38 -31.54 -54.37
CA SER A 108 -6.78 -31.85 -54.01
C SER A 108 -6.93 -33.01 -53.02
N SER A 109 -6.62 -32.75 -51.74
CA SER A 109 -7.28 -33.30 -50.53
C SER A 109 -6.33 -33.17 -49.33
N SER A 110 -6.32 -32.02 -48.66
CA SER A 110 -5.58 -31.85 -47.39
C SER A 110 -6.27 -30.87 -46.44
N SER A 111 -7.60 -30.83 -46.41
CA SER A 111 -8.34 -29.92 -45.52
C SER A 111 -8.29 -30.31 -44.04
N SER A 112 -7.83 -31.51 -43.68
CA SER A 112 -7.84 -31.96 -42.27
C SER A 112 -6.56 -31.68 -41.50
N PHE A 113 -5.42 -31.45 -42.17
CA PHE A 113 -4.16 -31.16 -41.47
C PHE A 113 -3.96 -29.66 -41.24
N ASP A 114 -4.44 -28.83 -42.16
CA ASP A 114 -4.47 -27.37 -42.03
C ASP A 114 -5.43 -26.96 -40.89
N ASP A 115 -6.62 -27.58 -40.81
CA ASP A 115 -7.63 -27.34 -39.76
C ASP A 115 -7.13 -27.73 -38.35
N PHE A 116 -6.26 -28.75 -38.26
CA PHE A 116 -5.60 -29.13 -37.00
C PHE A 116 -4.48 -28.14 -36.61
N GLY A 117 -3.74 -27.63 -37.60
CA GLY A 117 -2.71 -26.60 -37.39
C GLY A 117 -3.32 -25.28 -36.90
N ASP A 118 -4.44 -24.87 -37.49
CA ASP A 118 -5.18 -23.66 -37.12
C ASP A 118 -5.81 -23.79 -35.72
N SER A 119 -6.43 -24.94 -35.40
CA SER A 119 -6.98 -25.19 -34.05
C SER A 119 -5.92 -25.14 -32.95
N VAL A 120 -4.72 -25.67 -33.21
CA VAL A 120 -3.62 -25.64 -32.23
C VAL A 120 -3.03 -24.23 -32.12
N ALA A 121 -2.92 -23.51 -33.23
CA ALA A 121 -2.46 -22.12 -33.23
C ALA A 121 -3.41 -21.21 -32.44
N ASP A 122 -4.73 -21.38 -32.60
CA ASP A 122 -5.76 -20.60 -31.90
C ASP A 122 -5.78 -20.90 -30.39
N GLU A 123 -5.65 -22.16 -29.97
CA GLU A 123 -5.52 -22.51 -28.55
C GLU A 123 -4.24 -21.92 -27.93
N LEU A 124 -3.13 -21.97 -28.67
CA LEU A 124 -1.85 -21.45 -28.21
C LEU A 124 -1.87 -19.92 -28.09
N ASP A 125 -2.44 -19.23 -29.07
CA ASP A 125 -2.54 -17.76 -29.06
C ASP A 125 -3.52 -17.28 -27.97
N SER A 126 -4.60 -18.05 -27.71
CA SER A 126 -5.49 -17.82 -26.57
C SER A 126 -4.78 -17.99 -25.23
N ALA A 127 -3.94 -19.03 -25.09
CA ALA A 127 -3.16 -19.28 -23.88
C ALA A 127 -2.10 -18.18 -23.65
N PHE A 128 -1.38 -17.76 -24.70
CA PHE A 128 -0.42 -16.65 -24.63
C PHE A 128 -1.08 -15.33 -24.29
N SER A 129 -2.21 -15.00 -24.92
CA SER A 129 -2.97 -13.77 -24.65
C SER A 129 -3.45 -13.71 -23.21
N LYS A 130 -3.97 -14.83 -22.67
CA LYS A 130 -4.36 -14.94 -21.26
C LYS A 130 -3.16 -14.76 -20.33
N ALA A 131 -2.05 -15.45 -20.60
CA ALA A 131 -0.84 -15.35 -19.79
C ALA A 131 -0.27 -13.92 -19.75
N LEU A 132 -0.20 -13.25 -20.90
CA LEU A 132 0.22 -11.84 -21.00
C LEU A 132 -0.73 -10.91 -20.22
N THR A 133 -2.03 -11.10 -20.38
CA THR A 133 -3.04 -10.30 -19.65
C THR A 133 -2.83 -10.43 -18.14
N TYR A 134 -2.66 -11.65 -17.62
CA TYR A 134 -2.43 -11.86 -16.20
C TYR A 134 -1.09 -11.28 -15.71
N LEU A 135 -0.03 -11.33 -16.53
CA LEU A 135 1.25 -10.69 -16.21
C LEU A 135 1.14 -9.16 -16.16
N TYR A 136 0.40 -8.53 -17.08
CA TYR A 136 0.13 -7.10 -17.03
C TYR A 136 -0.68 -6.72 -15.78
N VAL A 137 -1.72 -7.50 -15.44
CA VAL A 137 -2.50 -7.29 -14.21
C VAL A 137 -1.58 -7.41 -12.98
N LEU A 138 -0.67 -8.39 -12.96
CA LEU A 138 0.30 -8.55 -11.88
C LEU A 138 1.22 -7.32 -11.74
N ILE A 139 1.72 -6.78 -12.87
CA ILE A 139 2.53 -5.55 -12.87
C ILE A 139 1.73 -4.38 -12.28
N ILE A 140 0.48 -4.18 -12.72
CA ILE A 140 -0.39 -3.10 -12.21
C ILE A 140 -0.56 -3.24 -10.69
N VAL A 141 -0.86 -4.45 -10.21
CA VAL A 141 -1.01 -4.73 -8.77
C VAL A 141 0.27 -4.41 -8.01
N CYS A 142 1.44 -4.80 -8.52
CA CYS A 142 2.73 -4.51 -7.89
C CYS A 142 3.06 -3.00 -7.89
N VAL A 143 2.74 -2.27 -8.96
CA VAL A 143 2.93 -0.81 -9.03
C VAL A 143 2.03 -0.11 -8.02
N LEU A 144 0.75 -0.47 -7.96
CA LEU A 144 -0.19 0.11 -6.99
C LEU A 144 0.22 -0.21 -5.54
N GLN A 145 0.70 -1.43 -5.29
CA GLN A 145 1.24 -1.81 -3.98
C GLN A 145 2.50 -1.03 -3.63
N THR A 146 3.36 -0.72 -4.60
CA THR A 146 4.54 0.12 -4.40
C THR A 146 4.13 1.53 -3.99
N LEU A 147 3.16 2.12 -4.69
CA LEU A 147 2.61 3.44 -4.34
C LEU A 147 1.97 3.43 -2.94
N ALA A 148 1.19 2.40 -2.61
CA ALA A 148 0.61 2.24 -1.30
C ALA A 148 1.69 2.11 -0.21
N SER A 149 2.77 1.37 -0.47
CA SER A 149 3.88 1.20 0.47
C SER A 149 4.65 2.50 0.70
N ILE A 150 4.88 3.29 -0.36
CA ILE A 150 5.45 4.65 -0.25
C ILE A 150 4.52 5.55 0.58
N GLY A 151 3.21 5.51 0.31
CA GLY A 151 2.21 6.23 1.09
C GLY A 151 2.20 5.83 2.57
N GLY A 152 2.34 4.54 2.87
CA GLY A 152 2.47 4.01 4.23
C GLY A 152 3.73 4.52 4.93
N LEU A 153 4.87 4.50 4.24
CA LEU A 153 6.15 5.05 4.74
C LEU A 153 6.04 6.55 5.06
N VAL A 154 5.46 7.33 4.15
CA VAL A 154 5.23 8.77 4.38
C VAL A 154 4.23 8.99 5.52
N GLY A 155 3.18 8.18 5.62
CA GLY A 155 2.21 8.23 6.71
C GLY A 155 2.84 7.98 8.08
N VAL A 156 3.74 7.00 8.19
CA VAL A 156 4.52 6.75 9.41
C VAL A 156 5.50 7.89 9.70
N ALA A 157 6.17 8.43 8.68
CA ALA A 157 7.14 9.51 8.84
C ALA A 157 6.49 10.86 9.26
N GLN A 158 5.29 11.15 8.75
CA GLN A 158 4.54 12.38 9.07
C GLN A 158 3.54 12.21 10.22
N ASP A 159 3.54 11.05 10.88
CA ASP A 159 2.61 10.71 11.97
C ASP A 159 1.11 10.86 11.59
N LYS A 160 0.78 10.69 10.29
CA LYS A 160 -0.58 10.81 9.77
C LYS A 160 -1.30 9.47 9.80
N PHE A 161 -2.08 9.25 10.86
CA PHE A 161 -2.85 8.01 11.05
C PHE A 161 -3.80 7.69 9.88
N SER A 162 -4.40 8.71 9.25
CA SER A 162 -5.29 8.52 8.08
C SER A 162 -4.57 7.86 6.89
N LEU A 163 -3.34 8.31 6.55
CA LEU A 163 -2.53 7.66 5.51
C LEU A 163 -2.17 6.23 5.89
N TYR A 164 -1.86 5.99 7.16
CA TYR A 164 -1.51 4.65 7.64
C TYR A 164 -2.70 3.67 7.56
N LYS A 165 -3.92 4.11 7.89
CA LYS A 165 -5.15 3.31 7.72
C LYS A 165 -5.36 2.91 6.27
N VAL A 166 -5.25 3.87 5.34
CA VAL A 166 -5.37 3.57 3.90
C VAL A 166 -4.35 2.54 3.45
N TYR A 167 -3.09 2.68 3.89
CA TYR A 167 -2.04 1.71 3.62
C TYR A 167 -2.34 0.30 4.16
N HIS A 168 -2.86 0.21 5.39
CA HIS A 168 -3.22 -1.07 6.01
C HIS A 168 -4.31 -1.80 5.21
N TYR A 169 -5.41 -1.11 4.89
CA TYR A 169 -6.50 -1.69 4.09
C TYR A 169 -6.06 -2.02 2.67
N ALA A 170 -5.26 -1.16 2.04
CA ALA A 170 -4.70 -1.43 0.72
C ALA A 170 -3.85 -2.70 0.72
N THR A 171 -3.00 -2.90 1.75
CA THR A 171 -2.15 -4.09 1.88
C THR A 171 -2.97 -5.37 2.02
N ALA A 172 -4.03 -5.36 2.82
CA ALA A 172 -4.95 -6.48 2.93
C ALA A 172 -5.68 -6.76 1.60
N GLY A 173 -6.14 -5.72 0.91
CA GLY A 173 -6.77 -5.84 -0.41
C GLY A 173 -5.83 -6.44 -1.47
N PHE A 174 -4.59 -5.96 -1.55
CA PHE A 174 -3.58 -6.50 -2.47
C PHE A 174 -3.23 -7.95 -2.15
N CYS A 175 -3.22 -8.35 -0.86
CA CYS A 175 -3.05 -9.74 -0.47
C CYS A 175 -4.17 -10.62 -1.05
N GLY A 176 -5.44 -10.20 -0.90
CA GLY A 176 -6.58 -10.90 -1.50
C GLY A 176 -6.48 -11.03 -3.02
N ILE A 177 -6.12 -9.94 -3.71
CA ILE A 177 -5.91 -9.95 -5.17
C ILE A 177 -4.78 -10.93 -5.56
N ARG A 178 -3.67 -10.96 -4.82
CA ARG A 178 -2.57 -11.89 -5.08
C ARG A 178 -2.96 -13.34 -4.86
N VAL A 179 -3.80 -13.64 -3.87
CA VAL A 179 -4.35 -15.00 -3.67
C VAL A 179 -5.19 -15.41 -4.89
N VAL A 180 -6.07 -14.53 -5.38
CA VAL A 180 -6.86 -14.81 -6.59
C VAL A 180 -5.96 -15.04 -7.80
N LEU A 181 -4.96 -14.18 -8.00
CA LEU A 181 -3.98 -14.33 -9.09
C LEU A 181 -3.17 -15.63 -8.94
N MET A 182 -2.84 -16.07 -7.72
CA MET A 182 -2.14 -17.33 -7.47
C MET A 182 -2.94 -18.53 -7.98
N PHE A 183 -4.26 -18.55 -7.73
CA PHE A 183 -5.14 -19.61 -8.24
C PHE A 183 -5.27 -19.57 -9.77
N LEU A 184 -5.40 -18.38 -10.36
CA LEU A 184 -5.59 -18.22 -11.81
C LEU A 184 -4.32 -18.53 -12.62
N LEU A 185 -3.16 -18.12 -12.12
CA LEU A 185 -1.87 -18.31 -12.80
C LEU A 185 -1.23 -19.67 -12.54
N LYS A 186 -1.83 -20.54 -11.70
CA LYS A 186 -1.12 -21.69 -11.09
C LYS A 186 0.24 -21.24 -10.55
N GLY A 187 0.19 -20.18 -9.74
CA GLY A 187 1.34 -19.34 -9.42
C GLY A 187 2.57 -20.13 -8.99
N GLY A 188 3.73 -19.76 -9.57
CA GLY A 188 5.02 -20.31 -9.17
C GLY A 188 5.34 -20.03 -7.70
N TRP A 189 6.38 -20.69 -7.19
CA TRP A 189 6.84 -20.60 -5.79
C TRP A 189 6.96 -19.16 -5.25
N TYR A 190 7.31 -18.20 -6.13
CA TYR A 190 7.39 -16.78 -5.79
C TYR A 190 6.05 -16.17 -5.33
N MET A 191 4.94 -16.51 -6.00
CA MET A 191 3.61 -16.00 -5.61
C MET A 191 3.20 -16.52 -4.24
N ILE A 192 3.53 -17.78 -3.93
CA ILE A 192 3.26 -18.40 -2.63
C ILE A 192 4.06 -17.66 -1.54
N LEU A 193 5.36 -17.46 -1.73
CA LEU A 193 6.19 -16.72 -0.78
C LEU A 193 5.71 -15.27 -0.60
N ALA A 194 5.32 -14.61 -1.69
CA ALA A 194 4.84 -13.24 -1.66
C ALA A 194 3.54 -13.10 -0.83
N VAL A 195 2.62 -14.06 -0.95
CA VAL A 195 1.39 -14.14 -0.14
C VAL A 195 1.73 -14.43 1.33
N LEU A 196 2.63 -15.38 1.60
CA LEU A 196 3.04 -15.72 2.97
C LEU A 196 3.68 -14.52 3.68
N ILE A 197 4.55 -13.77 3.00
CA ILE A 197 5.18 -12.57 3.56
C ILE A 197 4.15 -11.46 3.79
N GLN A 198 3.20 -11.26 2.89
CA GLN A 198 2.12 -10.31 3.10
C GLN A 198 1.21 -10.69 4.27
N ALA A 199 0.86 -11.98 4.39
CA ALA A 199 0.08 -12.49 5.51
C ALA A 199 0.83 -12.33 6.84
N ALA A 200 2.13 -12.64 6.85
CA ALA A 200 2.99 -12.46 8.02
C ALA A 200 3.15 -10.97 8.38
N ALA A 201 3.16 -10.07 7.40
CA ALA A 201 3.21 -8.62 7.59
C ALA A 201 1.87 -8.02 8.06
N ALA A 202 0.74 -8.67 7.76
CA ALA A 202 -0.58 -8.16 8.11
C ALA A 202 -0.79 -8.08 9.63
N TYR A 203 -0.33 -9.09 10.38
CA TYR A 203 -0.45 -9.12 11.85
C TYR A 203 0.28 -7.96 12.56
N PRO A 204 1.58 -7.71 12.34
CA PRO A 204 2.28 -6.60 12.97
C PRO A 204 1.75 -5.23 12.50
N LEU A 205 1.30 -5.09 11.26
CA LEU A 205 0.62 -3.87 10.79
C LEU A 205 -0.68 -3.62 11.54
N TRP A 206 -1.51 -4.65 11.71
CA TRP A 206 -2.74 -4.55 12.49
C TRP A 206 -2.49 -4.22 13.96
N ALA A 207 -1.52 -4.89 14.58
CA ALA A 207 -1.14 -4.63 15.96
C ALA A 207 -0.66 -3.18 16.18
N PHE A 208 0.08 -2.62 15.21
CA PHE A 208 0.51 -1.22 15.25
C PHE A 208 -0.64 -0.24 15.03
N ALA A 209 -1.54 -0.53 14.07
CA ALA A 209 -2.74 0.27 13.83
C ALA A 209 -3.58 0.45 15.10
N ASN A 210 -3.87 -0.66 15.79
CA ASN A 210 -4.66 -0.65 17.03
C ASN A 210 -3.96 0.10 18.17
N LYS A 211 -2.63 -0.01 18.29
CA LYS A 211 -1.88 0.74 19.31
C LYS A 211 -1.92 2.24 19.03
N TRP A 212 -1.87 2.63 17.75
CA TRP A 212 -1.92 4.03 17.36
C TRP A 212 -3.31 4.63 17.55
N GLU A 213 -4.37 3.90 17.19
CA GLU A 213 -5.75 4.32 17.42
C GLU A 213 -6.02 4.64 18.89
N LYS A 214 -5.60 3.75 19.80
CA LYS A 214 -5.72 3.96 21.25
C LYS A 214 -4.94 5.18 21.78
N ARG A 215 -3.89 5.63 21.09
CA ARG A 215 -3.18 6.87 21.46
C ARG A 215 -3.97 8.10 21.03
N VAL A 216 -4.44 8.11 19.78
CA VAL A 216 -5.25 9.21 19.24
C VAL A 216 -6.53 9.38 20.06
N GLU A 217 -7.21 8.29 20.43
CA GLU A 217 -8.42 8.34 21.27
C GLU A 217 -8.15 8.96 22.66
N LYS A 218 -7.00 8.63 23.28
CA LYS A 218 -6.62 9.20 24.57
C LYS A 218 -6.29 10.69 24.47
N GLU A 219 -5.61 11.10 23.41
CA GLU A 219 -5.28 12.51 23.14
C GLU A 219 -6.56 13.33 22.95
N VAL A 220 -7.48 12.87 22.10
CA VAL A 220 -8.79 13.53 21.88
C VAL A 220 -9.62 13.58 23.16
N ALA A 221 -9.65 12.49 23.95
CA ALA A 221 -10.38 12.49 25.23
C ALA A 221 -9.78 13.47 26.25
N ALA A 222 -8.46 13.65 26.26
CA ALA A 222 -7.80 14.62 27.12
C ALA A 222 -8.08 16.07 26.70
N GLU A 223 -8.10 16.36 25.40
CA GLU A 223 -8.48 17.67 24.87
C GLU A 223 -9.92 18.04 25.23
N VAL A 224 -10.86 17.09 25.11
CA VAL A 224 -12.28 17.30 25.48
C VAL A 224 -12.46 17.55 26.98
N GLN A 225 -11.61 16.99 27.85
CA GLN A 225 -11.67 17.25 29.29
C GLN A 225 -11.07 18.61 29.68
N GLN A 226 -10.27 19.23 28.81
CA GLN A 226 -9.65 20.54 29.03
C GLN A 226 -10.43 21.70 28.42
N ALA A 227 -11.41 21.41 27.55
CA ALA A 227 -12.31 22.38 26.91
C ALA A 227 -13.60 22.57 27.71
#